data_AF-A0A946YLI6-F1
#
_entry.id   AF-A0A946YLI6-F1
#
_cell.length_a   1.000
_cell.length_b   1.000
_cell.length_c   1.000
_cell.angle_alpha   90.00
_cell.angle_beta   90.00
_cell.angle_gamma   90.00
#
_symmetry.space_group_name_H-M   'P 1'
#
loop_
_entity.id
_entity.type
_entity.pdbx_description
1 polymer ?
#
loop_
_entity_poly.entity_id
_entity_poly.type
_entity_poly.pdbx_seq_one_letter_code
_entity_poly.pdbx_strand_id
1 'polypeptide(L)'
;MTWDAIGAIGEIVGALAVVGSLIYLATQISVSNRAARNSANEELFNQWATNVELLAGDSEKAQTYIKGLTSFESLSQEEMFRFNCQMHQTINAWERNLI
;
A
#
# COMPACT_ATOMS: atom_id res chain seq x y z
N MET A 1 -7.04 27.20 51.62
CA MET A 1 -5.81 27.93 51.27
C MET A 1 -4.67 27.01 50.81
N THR A 2 -4.12 26.11 51.64
CA THR A 2 -3.04 25.19 51.19
C THR A 2 -3.52 24.12 50.21
N TRP A 3 -4.72 23.59 50.44
CA TRP A 3 -5.36 22.60 49.56
C TRP A 3 -5.70 23.17 48.18
N ASP A 4 -6.13 24.43 48.11
CA ASP A 4 -6.43 25.11 46.83
C ASP A 4 -5.16 25.30 45.99
N ALA A 5 -4.04 25.65 46.64
CA ALA A 5 -2.75 25.78 45.96
C ALA A 5 -2.25 24.43 45.42
N ILE A 6 -2.45 23.34 46.16
CA ILE A 6 -2.12 21.97 45.72
C ILE A 6 -3.01 21.56 44.54
N GLY A 7 -4.31 21.88 44.59
CA GLY A 7 -5.25 21.66 43.48
C GLY A 7 -4.84 22.38 42.20
N ALA A 8 -4.51 23.67 42.30
CA ALA A 8 -4.06 24.48 41.16
C ALA A 8 -2.76 23.94 40.52
N ILE A 9 -1.81 23.43 41.33
CA ILE A 9 -0.61 22.77 40.80
C ILE A 9 -0.98 21.47 40.05
N GLY A 10 -1.88 20.67 40.60
CA GLY A 10 -2.38 19.46 39.95
C GLY A 10 -3.06 19.74 38.60
N GLU A 11 -3.84 20.82 38.52
CA GLU A 11 -4.46 21.27 37.27
C GLU A 11 -3.43 21.68 36.21
N ILE A 12 -2.38 22.43 36.60
CA ILE A 12 -1.31 22.83 35.68
C ILE A 12 -0.56 21.60 35.16
N VAL A 13 -0.19 20.69 36.05
CA VAL A 13 0.52 19.45 35.67
C VAL A 13 -0.35 18.59 34.75
N GLY A 14 -1.64 18.44 35.08
CA GLY A 14 -2.61 17.73 34.24
C GLY A 14 -2.75 18.37 32.87
N ALA A 15 -2.88 19.69 32.80
CA ALA A 15 -2.96 20.44 31.54
C ALA A 15 -1.69 20.25 30.69
N LEU A 16 -0.49 20.34 31.30
CA LEU A 16 0.77 20.10 30.61
C LEU A 16 0.89 18.66 30.09
N ALA A 17 0.46 17.68 30.88
CA ALA A 17 0.45 16.27 30.46
C ALA A 17 -0.48 16.04 29.27
N VAL A 18 -1.67 16.65 29.27
CA VAL A 18 -2.61 16.60 28.13
C VAL A 18 -2.01 17.25 26.90
N VAL A 19 -1.45 18.47 27.02
CA VAL A 19 -0.80 19.17 25.91
C VAL A 19 0.35 18.34 25.33
N GLY A 20 1.20 17.77 26.18
CA GLY A 20 2.29 16.88 25.74
C GLY A 20 1.76 15.65 25.00
N SER A 21 0.68 15.04 25.50
CA SER A 21 0.06 13.88 24.86
C SER A 21 -0.51 14.21 23.48
N LEU A 22 -1.12 15.39 23.31
CA LEU A 22 -1.63 15.85 22.01
C LEU A 22 -0.51 16.12 21.00
N ILE A 23 0.61 16.71 21.44
CA ILE A 23 1.79 16.92 20.58
C ILE A 23 2.36 15.57 20.11
N TYR A 24 2.47 14.62 21.04
CA TYR A 24 2.93 13.28 20.71
C TYR A 24 2.00 12.61 19.69
N LEU A 25 0.69 12.65 19.91
CA LEU A 25 -0.30 12.05 19.01
C LEU A 25 -0.27 12.70 17.61
N ALA A 26 -0.18 14.03 17.55
CA ALA A 26 -0.07 14.74 16.27
C ALA A 26 1.18 14.31 15.48
N THR A 27 2.31 14.19 16.18
CA THR A 27 3.57 13.71 15.58
C THR A 27 3.43 12.25 15.13
N GLN A 28 2.87 11.39 15.98
CA GLN A 28 2.63 9.98 15.68
C GLN A 28 1.76 9.79 14.44
N ILE A 29 0.66 10.54 14.32
CA ILE A 29 -0.23 10.47 13.15
C ILE A 29 0.51 10.93 11.88
N SER A 30 1.32 11.99 11.95
CA SER A 30 2.07 12.47 10.78
C SER A 30 3.06 11.42 10.26
N VAL A 31 3.76 10.72 11.16
CA VAL A 31 4.69 9.65 10.83
C VAL A 31 3.94 8.43 10.30
N SER A 32 2.85 8.05 10.96
CA SER A 32 1.99 6.93 10.55
C SER A 32 1.45 7.14 9.13
N ASN A 33 0.95 8.34 8.82
CA ASN A 33 0.44 8.67 7.50
C ASN A 33 1.53 8.58 6.42
N ARG A 34 2.75 9.04 6.72
CA ARG A 34 3.89 8.93 5.80
C ARG A 34 4.30 7.47 5.60
N ALA A 35 4.32 6.67 6.66
CA ALA A 35 4.63 5.24 6.59
C ALA A 35 3.57 4.48 5.78
N ALA A 36 2.28 4.76 5.99
CA ALA A 36 1.18 4.16 5.24
C ALA A 36 1.29 4.47 3.73
N ARG A 37 1.62 5.72 3.38
CA ARG A 37 1.85 6.10 1.97
C ARG A 37 3.03 5.37 1.35
N ASN A 38 4.12 5.19 2.10
CA ASN A 38 5.28 4.44 1.62
C ASN A 38 4.97 2.95 1.45
N SER A 39 4.22 2.35 2.39
CA SER A 39 3.80 0.96 2.34
C SER A 39 2.93 0.66 1.10
N ALA A 40 1.99 1.55 0.76
CA ALA A 40 1.19 1.41 -0.47
C ALA A 40 2.06 1.39 -1.74
N ASN A 41 3.09 2.23 -1.80
CA ASN A 41 4.03 2.22 -2.92
C ASN A 41 4.88 0.95 -2.95
N GLU A 42 5.35 0.49 -1.80
CA GLU A 42 6.16 -0.73 -1.68
C GLU A 42 5.36 -1.97 -2.13
N GLU A 43 4.08 -2.06 -1.77
CA GLU A 43 3.19 -3.14 -2.20
C GLU A 43 3.02 -3.17 -3.72
N LEU A 44 2.84 -2.00 -4.36
CA LEU A 44 2.79 -1.88 -5.82
C LEU A 44 4.09 -2.39 -6.48
N PHE A 45 5.25 -1.98 -5.96
CA PHE A 45 6.54 -2.41 -6.49
C PHE A 45 6.76 -3.91 -6.31
N ASN A 46 6.36 -4.48 -5.18
CA ASN A 46 6.49 -5.91 -4.92
C ASN A 46 5.57 -6.75 -5.82
N GLN A 47 4.32 -6.32 -6.02
CA GLN A 47 3.39 -7.00 -6.93
C GLN A 47 3.88 -6.93 -8.38
N TRP A 48 4.44 -5.78 -8.80
CA TRP A 48 5.06 -5.63 -10.11
C TRP A 48 6.27 -6.53 -10.27
N ALA A 49 7.20 -6.53 -9.30
CA ALA A 49 8.39 -7.37 -9.32
C ALA A 49 8.03 -8.86 -9.42
N THR A 50 7.04 -9.31 -8.65
CA THR A 50 6.51 -10.68 -8.69
C THR A 50 5.94 -11.03 -10.07
N ASN A 51 5.20 -10.10 -10.70
CA ASN A 51 4.67 -10.28 -12.05
C ASN A 51 5.78 -10.41 -13.09
N VAL A 52 6.79 -9.55 -13.01
CA VAL A 52 7.95 -9.56 -13.90
C VAL A 52 8.75 -10.85 -13.72
N GLU A 53 8.95 -11.31 -12.48
CA GLU A 53 9.64 -12.57 -12.19
C GLU A 53 8.91 -13.78 -12.76
N LEU A 54 7.57 -13.82 -12.63
CA LEU A 54 6.74 -14.88 -13.22
C LEU A 54 6.86 -14.94 -14.74
N LEU A 55 6.89 -13.77 -15.40
CA LEU A 55 7.05 -13.68 -16.85
C LEU A 55 8.48 -13.99 -17.28
N ALA A 56 9.49 -13.53 -16.55
CA ALA A 56 10.89 -13.75 -16.88
C ALA A 56 11.33 -15.20 -16.63
N GLY A 57 10.76 -15.87 -15.62
CA GLY A 57 11.10 -17.24 -15.23
C GLY A 57 10.43 -18.33 -16.07
N ASP A 58 9.42 -17.99 -16.87
CA ASP A 58 8.63 -18.95 -17.64
C ASP A 58 8.48 -18.50 -19.10
N SER A 59 9.25 -19.15 -19.98
CA SER A 59 9.29 -18.80 -21.40
C SER A 59 7.93 -18.97 -22.10
N GLU A 60 7.10 -19.91 -21.66
CA GLU A 60 5.77 -20.14 -22.25
C GLU A 60 4.81 -19.00 -21.89
N LYS A 61 4.84 -18.55 -20.64
CA LYS A 61 4.06 -17.37 -20.20
C LYS A 61 4.54 -16.10 -20.87
N ALA A 62 5.86 -15.89 -20.97
CA ALA A 62 6.43 -14.76 -21.69
C ALA A 62 5.96 -14.72 -23.15
N GLN A 63 6.01 -15.86 -23.85
CA GLN A 63 5.56 -15.97 -25.23
C GLN A 63 4.07 -15.70 -25.38
N THR A 64 3.23 -16.28 -24.52
CA THR A 64 1.78 -16.04 -24.50
C THR A 64 1.48 -14.55 -24.26
N TYR A 65 2.21 -13.92 -23.33
CA TYR A 65 2.06 -12.51 -23.01
C TYR A 65 2.46 -11.61 -24.20
N ILE A 66 3.62 -11.83 -24.80
CA ILE A 66 4.08 -11.09 -25.98
C ILE A 66 3.11 -11.29 -27.16
N LYS A 67 2.67 -12.52 -27.39
CA LYS A 67 1.72 -12.87 -28.44
C LYS A 67 0.37 -12.19 -28.22
N GLY A 68 -0.12 -12.12 -26.99
CA GLY A 68 -1.35 -11.40 -26.67
C GLY A 68 -1.25 -9.89 -26.86
N LEU A 69 -0.08 -9.29 -26.63
CA LEU A 69 0.17 -7.86 -26.88
C LEU A 69 0.34 -7.51 -28.36
N THR A 70 0.86 -8.44 -29.16
CA THR A 70 1.24 -8.17 -30.57
C THR A 70 0.26 -8.73 -31.59
N SER A 71 -0.45 -9.82 -31.27
CA SER A 71 -1.33 -10.54 -32.18
C SER A 71 -2.40 -11.33 -31.41
N PHE A 72 -3.27 -10.62 -30.70
CA PHE A 72 -4.31 -11.20 -29.85
C PHE A 72 -5.22 -12.21 -30.58
N GLU A 73 -5.60 -11.92 -31.85
CA GLU A 73 -6.46 -12.81 -32.66
C GLU A 73 -5.82 -14.15 -33.00
N SER A 74 -4.49 -14.26 -32.87
CA SER A 74 -3.74 -15.48 -33.13
C SER A 74 -3.61 -16.40 -31.91
N LEU A 75 -4.13 -15.98 -30.75
CA LEU A 75 -4.13 -16.78 -29.53
C LEU A 75 -5.11 -17.94 -29.67
N SER A 76 -4.68 -19.13 -29.28
CA SER A 76 -5.59 -20.23 -28.98
C SER A 76 -6.52 -19.86 -27.81
N GLN A 77 -7.62 -20.60 -27.66
CA GLN A 77 -8.56 -20.35 -26.55
C GLN A 77 -7.87 -20.47 -25.17
N GLU A 78 -6.92 -21.39 -25.02
CA GLU A 78 -6.16 -21.55 -23.78
C GLU A 78 -5.22 -20.37 -23.54
N GLU A 79 -4.44 -19.97 -24.54
CA GLU A 79 -3.55 -18.81 -24.47
C GLU A 79 -4.34 -17.52 -24.17
N MET A 80 -5.52 -17.37 -24.76
CA MET A 80 -6.41 -16.23 -24.53
C MET A 80 -6.94 -16.21 -23.10
N PHE A 81 -7.32 -17.35 -22.53
CA PHE A 81 -7.72 -17.43 -21.12
C PHE A 81 -6.56 -17.04 -20.19
N ARG A 82 -5.37 -17.62 -20.40
CA ARG A 82 -4.17 -17.33 -19.61
C ARG A 82 -3.79 -15.84 -19.68
N PHE A 83 -3.82 -15.27 -20.88
CA PHE A 83 -3.55 -13.84 -21.09
C PHE A 83 -4.57 -12.95 -20.35
N ASN A 84 -5.87 -13.25 -20.44
CA ASN A 84 -6.90 -12.49 -19.75
C ASN A 84 -6.76 -12.59 -18.21
N CYS A 85 -6.44 -13.77 -17.67
CA CYS A 85 -6.15 -13.92 -16.25
C CYS A 85 -4.93 -13.07 -15.82
N GLN A 86 -3.87 -13.06 -16.63
CA GLN A 86 -2.69 -12.23 -16.36
C GLN A 86 -3.04 -10.74 -16.37
N MET A 87 -3.77 -10.26 -17.39
CA MET A 87 -4.23 -8.88 -17.48
C MET A 87 -5.11 -8.49 -16.29
N HIS A 88 -6.04 -9.36 -15.91
CA HIS A 88 -6.93 -9.12 -14.78
C HIS A 88 -6.16 -9.03 -13.46
N GLN A 89 -5.15 -9.87 -13.25
CA GLN A 89 -4.29 -9.79 -12.08
C GLN A 89 -3.54 -8.46 -12.01
N THR A 90 -2.98 -8.00 -13.14
CA THR A 90 -2.29 -6.71 -13.20
C THR A 90 -3.26 -5.56 -12.94
N ILE A 91 -4.45 -5.55 -13.57
CA ILE A 91 -5.44 -4.48 -13.37
C ILE A 91 -5.94 -4.44 -11.92
N ASN A 92 -6.26 -5.59 -11.31
CA ASN A 92 -6.69 -5.65 -9.91
C ASN A 92 -5.61 -5.17 -8.93
N ALA A 93 -4.33 -5.38 -9.26
CA ALA A 93 -3.20 -4.83 -8.50
C ALA A 93 -3.19 -3.30 -8.54
N TRP A 94 -3.48 -2.70 -9.71
CA TRP A 94 -3.60 -1.25 -9.84
C TRP A 94 -4.85 -0.70 -9.12
N GLU A 95 -6.01 -1.31 -9.31
CA GLU A 95 -7.28 -0.83 -8.74
C GLU A 95 -7.29 -0.82 -7.20
N ARG A 96 -6.78 -1.87 -6.56
CA ARG A 96 -6.72 -1.95 -5.08
C ARG A 96 -5.82 -0.90 -4.43
N ASN A 97 -4.91 -0.30 -5.20
CA ASN A 97 -3.99 0.71 -4.70
C ASN A 97 -4.40 2.14 -5.06
N LEU A 98 -5.45 2.31 -5.89
CA LEU A 98 -6.00 3.62 -6.31
C LEU A 98 -7.27 4.03 -5.55
N ILE A 99 -7.95 3.08 -4.90
CA ILE A 99 -9.17 3.28 -4.08
C ILE A 99 -8.78 3.22 -2.60
#